data_AF-A0A089HNU7-F1
#
_entry.id   AF-A0A089HNU7-F1
#
_cell.length_a   1.000
_cell.length_b   1.000
_cell.length_c   1.000
_cell.angle_alpha   90.00
_cell.angle_beta   90.00
_cell.angle_gamma   90.00
#
_symmetry.space_group_name_H-M   'P 1'
#
loop_
_entity.id
_entity.type
_entity.pdbx_description
1 polymer ?
#
loop_
_entity_poly.entity_id
_entity_poly.type
_entity_poly.pdbx_seq_one_letter_code
_entity_poly.pdbx_strand_id
1 'polypeptide(L)'
;MNTNLTASQAIKIARDYQKKYNLYGVIHDDVQKSVRFYDEFYRIKGSAWLVLADITPKDYEGDDEITFVVSDEEGVVDHVLDHNGIPQRYHIPSNRDYSDEEFEAIFDDENDE
;
A
#
# COMPACT_ATOMS: atom_id res chain seq x y z
N MET A 1 9.65 7.57 22.25
CA MET A 1 8.51 7.40 21.34
C MET A 1 7.44 6.61 22.05
N ASN A 2 6.19 7.06 22.01
CA ASN A 2 5.06 6.33 22.55
C ASN A 2 4.21 5.94 21.34
N THR A 3 4.30 4.68 20.91
CA THR A 3 3.53 4.16 19.77
C THR A 3 2.26 3.49 20.28
N ASN A 4 1.17 3.61 19.53
CA ASN A 4 -0.09 2.93 19.85
C ASN A 4 -0.05 1.46 19.44
N LEU A 5 0.70 1.15 18.38
CA LEU A 5 0.94 -0.21 17.90
C LEU A 5 2.36 -0.65 18.24
N THR A 6 2.54 -1.97 18.30
CA THR A 6 3.84 -2.63 18.23
C THR A 6 4.12 -3.06 16.80
N ALA A 7 5.40 -3.25 16.46
CA ALA A 7 5.79 -3.76 15.14
C ALA A 7 5.09 -5.08 14.78
N SER A 8 4.92 -6.00 15.75
CA SER A 8 4.20 -7.26 15.54
C SER A 8 2.70 -7.06 15.26
N GLN A 9 2.08 -6.05 15.88
CA GLN A 9 0.69 -5.67 15.56
C GLN A 9 0.59 -5.08 14.15
N ALA A 10 1.54 -4.24 13.75
CA ALA A 10 1.58 -3.69 12.38
C ALA A 10 1.72 -4.81 11.33
N ILE A 11 2.60 -5.80 11.55
CA ILE A 11 2.71 -6.99 10.69
C ILE A 11 1.39 -7.72 10.58
N LYS A 12 0.71 -7.95 11.71
CA LYS A 12 -0.58 -8.63 11.73
C LYS A 12 -1.63 -7.87 10.92
N ILE A 13 -1.74 -6.55 11.13
CA ILE A 13 -2.65 -5.67 10.39
C ILE A 13 -2.37 -5.74 8.88
N ALA A 14 -1.10 -5.66 8.49
CA ALA A 14 -0.70 -5.75 7.09
C ALA A 14 -1.04 -7.12 6.47
N ARG A 15 -0.79 -8.24 7.17
CA ARG A 15 -1.15 -9.60 6.71
C ARG A 15 -2.65 -9.80 6.59
N ASP A 16 -3.42 -9.31 7.55
CA ASP A 16 -4.88 -9.39 7.52
C ASP A 16 -5.43 -8.59 6.32
N TYR A 17 -4.88 -7.41 6.04
CA TYR A 17 -5.21 -6.60 4.87
C TYR A 17 -4.80 -7.27 3.56
N GLN A 18 -3.56 -7.77 3.47
CA GLN A 18 -3.03 -8.52 2.33
C GLN A 18 -3.95 -9.68 1.96
N LYS A 19 -4.34 -10.49 2.94
CA LYS A 19 -5.25 -11.61 2.76
C LYS A 19 -6.65 -11.17 2.34
N LYS A 20 -7.18 -10.10 2.94
CA LYS A 20 -8.52 -9.57 2.63
C LYS A 20 -8.65 -9.14 1.17
N TYR A 21 -7.61 -8.53 0.61
CA TYR A 21 -7.61 -8.01 -0.77
C TYR A 21 -6.81 -8.87 -1.75
N ASN A 22 -6.41 -10.08 -1.35
CA ASN A 22 -5.65 -11.04 -2.17
C ASN A 22 -4.39 -10.42 -2.81
N LEU A 23 -3.63 -9.64 -2.04
CA LEU A 23 -2.42 -8.96 -2.49
C LEU A 23 -1.23 -9.92 -2.44
N TYR A 24 -0.32 -9.80 -3.41
CA TYR A 24 0.86 -10.65 -3.54
C TYR A 24 1.98 -10.24 -2.56
N GLY A 25 3.07 -11.01 -2.55
CA GLY A 25 4.27 -10.74 -1.76
C GLY A 25 4.37 -11.51 -0.44
N VAL A 26 5.56 -11.53 0.17
CA VAL A 26 5.85 -12.24 1.43
C VAL A 26 6.30 -11.25 2.50
N ILE A 27 5.46 -11.07 3.53
CA ILE A 27 5.85 -10.34 4.75
C ILE A 27 6.57 -11.31 5.68
N HIS A 28 7.88 -11.13 5.90
CA HIS A 28 8.66 -12.01 6.78
C HIS A 28 8.29 -11.81 8.26
N ASP A 29 8.49 -12.86 9.06
CA ASP A 29 8.31 -12.77 10.53
C ASP A 29 9.42 -11.97 11.22
N ASP A 30 10.56 -11.77 10.54
CA ASP A 30 11.66 -10.97 11.05
C ASP A 30 11.28 -9.48 11.02
N VAL A 31 10.92 -8.97 12.20
CA VAL A 31 10.52 -7.57 12.41
C VAL A 31 11.57 -6.59 11.91
N GLN A 32 12.86 -6.88 12.11
CA GLN A 32 13.94 -5.95 11.73
C GLN A 32 14.10 -5.83 10.22
N LYS A 33 13.68 -6.85 9.47
CA LYS A 33 13.69 -6.85 8.01
C LYS A 33 12.41 -6.27 7.43
N SER A 34 11.29 -6.53 8.09
CA SER A 34 9.97 -6.33 7.49
C SER A 34 9.28 -5.06 7.97
N VAL A 35 9.80 -4.39 9.01
CA VAL A 35 9.10 -3.27 9.62
C VAL A 35 10.02 -2.08 9.85
N ARG A 36 9.57 -0.91 9.41
CA ARG A 36 10.21 0.38 9.71
C ARG A 36 9.18 1.31 10.34
N PHE A 37 9.60 2.09 11.32
CA PHE A 37 8.75 3.09 11.98
C PHE A 37 9.19 4.49 11.59
N TYR A 38 8.21 5.35 11.33
CA TYR A 38 8.43 6.76 11.01
C TYR A 38 7.50 7.62 11.84
N ASP A 39 8.06 8.61 12.56
CA ASP A 39 7.26 9.54 13.38
C ASP A 39 6.28 10.37 12.53
N GLU A 40 6.65 10.65 11.28
CA GLU A 40 5.84 11.34 10.27
C GLU A 40 6.05 10.64 8.92
N PHE A 41 4.96 10.41 8.19
CA PHE A 41 5.01 9.79 6.87
C PHE A 41 4.03 10.45 5.91
N TYR A 42 4.37 10.44 4.61
CA TYR A 42 3.58 11.11 3.58
C TYR A 42 2.10 10.69 3.62
N ARG A 43 1.21 11.69 3.71
CA ARG A 43 -0.26 11.55 3.78
C ARG A 43 -0.80 10.76 4.97
N ILE A 44 0.02 10.47 5.97
CA ILE A 44 -0.43 9.90 7.25
C ILE A 44 -0.50 10.99 8.29
N LYS A 45 -1.58 11.02 9.06
CA LYS A 45 -1.66 11.85 10.27
C LYS A 45 -0.90 11.12 11.39
N GLY A 46 0.12 11.77 11.94
CA GLY A 46 0.97 11.18 12.96
C GLY A 46 1.95 10.16 12.38
N SER A 47 2.21 9.10 13.14
CA SER A 47 3.25 8.12 12.85
C SER A 47 2.75 6.94 12.02
N ALA A 48 3.67 6.32 11.30
CA ALA A 48 3.38 5.19 10.43
C ALA A 48 4.35 4.02 10.67
N TRP A 49 3.80 2.82 10.58
CA TRP A 49 4.56 1.59 10.44
C TRP A 49 4.55 1.17 8.98
N LEU A 50 5.72 1.09 8.37
CA LEU A 50 5.93 0.57 7.02
C LEU A 50 6.23 -0.92 7.14
N VAL A 51 5.35 -1.76 6.58
CA VAL A 51 5.52 -3.21 6.54
C VAL A 51 5.86 -3.65 5.13
N LEU A 52 7.06 -4.18 4.94
CA LEU A 52 7.63 -4.58 3.65
C LEU A 52 7.18 -6.00 3.31
N ALA A 53 6.82 -6.22 2.05
CA ALA A 53 6.49 -7.53 1.52
C ALA A 53 7.25 -7.79 0.22
N ASP A 54 8.08 -8.83 0.23
CA ASP A 54 8.92 -9.18 -0.91
C ASP A 54 8.08 -9.78 -2.03
N ILE A 55 8.17 -9.18 -3.21
CA ILE A 55 7.58 -9.62 -4.48
C ILE A 55 8.67 -10.29 -5.28
N THR A 56 8.99 -11.55 -5.01
CA THR A 56 10.02 -12.25 -5.81
C THR A 56 9.57 -12.30 -7.29
N PRO A 57 10.43 -11.90 -8.24
CA PRO A 57 11.24 -12.90 -8.95
C PRO A 57 12.69 -12.44 -9.13
N LYS A 58 13.67 -13.27 -8.72
CA LYS A 58 15.13 -12.98 -8.65
C LYS A 58 15.84 -12.56 -9.96
N ASP A 59 15.13 -12.15 -11.02
CA ASP A 59 15.63 -12.08 -12.39
C ASP A 59 15.37 -10.74 -13.14
N TYR A 60 14.63 -9.75 -12.60
CA TYR A 60 14.35 -8.48 -13.29
C TYR A 60 14.62 -7.23 -12.42
N GLU A 61 14.97 -6.10 -13.06
CA GLU A 61 15.29 -4.82 -12.38
C GLU A 61 14.01 -4.08 -11.93
N GLY A 62 13.87 -3.89 -10.62
CA GLY A 62 12.82 -3.15 -9.90
C GLY A 62 12.98 -3.34 -8.39
N ASP A 63 12.38 -2.49 -7.55
CA ASP A 63 12.30 -2.82 -6.12
C ASP A 63 11.38 -4.03 -5.97
N ASP A 64 11.93 -5.16 -5.53
CA ASP A 64 11.22 -6.43 -5.34
C ASP A 64 10.31 -6.38 -4.09
N GLU A 65 9.70 -5.24 -3.79
CA GLU A 65 8.89 -5.04 -2.58
C GLU A 65 7.65 -4.17 -2.80
N ILE A 66 6.54 -4.56 -2.18
CA ILE A 66 5.42 -3.63 -1.90
C ILE A 66 5.46 -3.27 -0.42
N THR A 67 5.03 -2.05 -0.10
CA THR A 67 5.03 -1.56 1.28
C THR A 67 3.61 -1.28 1.75
N PHE A 68 3.17 -1.94 2.81
CA PHE A 68 1.93 -1.62 3.51
C PHE A 68 2.19 -0.48 4.49
N VAL A 69 1.50 0.64 4.32
CA VAL A 69 1.60 1.80 5.21
C VAL A 69 0.48 1.71 6.25
N VAL A 70 0.84 1.35 7.48
CA VAL A 70 -0.08 1.20 8.62
C VAL A 70 -0.04 2.46 9.47
N SER A 71 -1.21 3.08 9.67
CA SER A 71 -1.38 4.21 10.58
C SER A 71 -1.23 3.74 12.03
N ASP A 72 -0.28 4.31 12.78
CA ASP A 72 -0.14 4.03 14.21
C ASP A 72 -1.34 4.58 14.99
N GLU A 73 -1.88 5.74 14.59
CA GLU A 73 -3.04 6.35 15.26
C GLU A 73 -4.33 5.52 15.08
N GLU A 74 -4.60 5.05 13.86
CA GLU A 74 -5.87 4.41 13.51
C GLU A 74 -5.85 2.89 13.54
N GLY A 75 -4.67 2.24 13.52
CA GLY A 75 -4.58 0.78 13.55
C GLY A 75 -5.03 0.09 12.26
N VAL A 76 -4.94 0.79 11.12
CA VAL A 76 -5.36 0.30 9.80
C VAL A 76 -4.31 0.57 8.73
N VAL A 77 -4.36 -0.17 7.62
CA VAL A 77 -3.58 0.14 6.41
C VAL A 77 -4.25 1.32 5.70
N ASP A 78 -3.56 2.46 5.58
CA ASP A 78 -4.03 3.62 4.82
C ASP A 78 -3.85 3.43 3.31
N HIS A 79 -2.69 2.90 2.91
CA HIS A 79 -2.40 2.59 1.51
C HIS A 79 -1.28 1.55 1.42
N VAL A 80 -1.12 1.00 0.22
CA VAL A 80 -0.01 0.13 -0.16
C VAL A 80 0.79 0.86 -1.23
N LEU A 81 2.08 1.06 -1.01
CA LEU A 81 2.98 1.52 -2.06
C LEU A 81 3.32 0.31 -2.93
N ASP A 82 3.06 0.41 -4.23
CA ASP A 82 3.54 -0.59 -5.18
C ASP A 82 5.07 -0.47 -5.38
N HIS A 83 5.62 -1.35 -6.22
CA HIS A 83 7.05 -1.42 -6.50
C HIS A 83 7.63 -0.13 -7.13
N ASN A 84 6.78 0.82 -7.57
CA ASN A 84 7.20 2.13 -8.08
C ASN A 84 6.99 3.25 -7.04
N GLY A 85 6.58 2.90 -5.81
CA GLY A 85 6.23 3.86 -4.77
C GLY A 85 4.88 4.56 -5.00
N ILE A 86 4.02 4.07 -5.90
CA ILE A 86 2.72 4.68 -6.17
C ILE A 86 1.71 4.17 -5.13
N PRO A 87 0.97 5.05 -4.43
CA PRO A 87 0.03 4.65 -3.40
C PRO A 87 -1.26 4.07 -3.98
N GLN A 88 -1.59 2.85 -3.58
CA GLN A 88 -2.78 2.10 -3.93
C GLN A 88 -3.69 1.93 -2.70
N ARG A 89 -4.98 2.22 -2.84
CA ARG A 89 -5.98 2.11 -1.76
C ARG A 89 -7.05 1.07 -2.08
N TYR A 90 -6.69 -0.20 -2.00
CA TYR A 90 -7.58 -1.33 -2.33
C TYR A 90 -8.90 -1.39 -1.55
N HIS A 91 -8.97 -0.74 -0.38
CA HIS A 91 -10.20 -0.64 0.42
C HIS A 91 -11.13 0.50 -0.01
N ILE A 92 -10.67 1.41 -0.86
CA ILE A 92 -11.49 2.45 -1.46
C ILE A 92 -11.93 1.92 -2.84
N PRO A 93 -13.23 1.86 -3.12
CA PRO A 93 -13.72 1.53 -4.46
C PRO A 93 -13.07 2.46 -5.48
N SER A 94 -12.52 1.88 -6.54
CA SER A 94 -12.07 2.67 -7.68
C SER A 94 -13.27 3.45 -8.21
N ASN A 95 -13.20 4.78 -8.23
CA ASN A 95 -14.20 5.60 -8.91
C ASN A 95 -14.06 5.54 -10.45
N ARG A 96 -13.32 4.54 -10.96
CA ARG A 96 -13.09 4.26 -12.38
C ARG A 96 -13.93 3.07 -12.87
N ASP A 97 -15.09 2.82 -12.27
CA ASP A 97 -16.15 2.04 -12.90
C ASP A 97 -16.80 2.87 -14.02
N TYR A 98 -15.98 3.50 -14.86
CA TYR A 98 -16.45 4.02 -16.13
C TYR A 98 -16.62 2.81 -17.02
N SER A 99 -17.81 2.64 -17.57
CA SER A 99 -17.97 1.84 -18.78
C SER A 99 -17.04 2.33 -19.87
N ASP A 100 -16.69 1.47 -20.83
CA ASP A 100 -15.87 1.87 -21.99
C ASP A 100 -16.47 3.11 -22.69
N GLU A 101 -17.81 3.20 -22.75
CA GLU A 101 -18.54 4.36 -23.26
C GLU A 101 -18.31 5.64 -22.44
N GLU A 102 -18.26 5.55 -21.10
CA GLU A 102 -17.99 6.71 -20.24
C GLU A 102 -16.52 7.14 -20.27
N PHE A 103 -15.59 6.21 -20.48
CA PHE A 103 -14.18 6.53 -20.65
C PHE A 103 -13.95 7.22 -22.00
N GLU A 104 -14.46 6.67 -23.09
CA GLU A 104 -14.40 7.28 -24.43
C GLU A 104 -15.02 8.69 -24.38
N ALA A 105 -16.20 8.88 -23.79
CA ALA A 105 -16.83 10.21 -23.72
C ALA A 105 -16.04 11.29 -22.95
N ILE A 106 -15.13 10.90 -22.04
CA ILE A 106 -14.28 11.84 -21.27
C ILE A 106 -12.98 12.16 -22.02
N PHE A 107 -12.48 11.22 -22.83
CA PHE A 107 -11.18 11.31 -23.49
C PHE A 107 -11.27 11.49 -25.02
N ASP A 108 -12.46 11.43 -25.61
CA ASP A 108 -12.78 11.73 -27.02
C ASP A 108 -13.04 13.23 -27.25
N ASP A 109 -12.50 14.09 -26.39
CA ASP A 109 -12.47 15.56 -26.54
C ASP A 109 -11.14 16.02 -27.18
N GLU A 110 -10.57 15.20 -28.08
CA GLU A 110 -9.59 15.63 -29.08
C GLU A 110 -10.14 15.40 -30.50
N ASN A 111 -11.21 16.13 -30.83
CA ASN A 111 -11.56 16.39 -32.23
C ASN A 111 -12.32 17.71 -32.41
N ASP A 112 -11.75 18.81 -31.90
CA ASP A 112 -12.12 20.16 -32.33
C ASP A 112 -10.87 21.07 -32.34
N GLU A 113 -9.94 20.81 -33.28
CA GLU A 113 -9.41 21.77 -34.29
C GLU A 113 -8.22 21.21 -35.10
#